data_AF-A0A553K2G1-F1
#
_entry.id   AF-A0A553K2G1-F1
#
_cell.length_a   1.000
_cell.length_b   1.000
_cell.length_c   1.000
_cell.angle_alpha   90.00
_cell.angle_beta   90.00
_cell.angle_gamma   90.00
#
_symmetry.space_group_name_H-M   'P 1'
#
loop_
_entity.id
_entity.type
_entity.pdbx_description
1 polymer ?
#
loop_
_entity_poly.entity_id
_entity_poly.type
_entity_poly.pdbx_seq_one_letter_code
_entity_poly.pdbx_strand_id
1 'polypeptide(L)'
;MASAAEARARAGEFTDTPALLGAALQIRDASGVPSGWFVPVVDGARIKGFVELRPDLQHRRTAGFGTPTCAAAWLDPDVVVHRARREASAGEVLGEPYLSFDGTPDRLAWAVPVGGPRGPRVVWVAGEAAWSGPAATGLG
;
A
#
# COMPACT_ATOMS: atom_id res chain seq x y z
N MET A 1 31.84 -27.30 -1.25
CA MET A 1 30.57 -27.91 -0.77
C MET A 1 29.82 -26.82 -0.03
N ALA A 2 28.74 -26.29 -0.62
CA ALA A 2 27.90 -25.30 0.06
C ALA A 2 27.20 -25.94 1.26
N SER A 3 27.05 -25.20 2.37
CA SER A 3 26.50 -25.77 3.60
C SER A 3 24.99 -26.06 3.44
N ALA A 4 24.46 -27.01 4.21
CA ALA A 4 23.02 -27.30 4.23
C ALA A 4 22.17 -26.05 4.60
N ALA A 5 22.75 -25.04 5.26
CA ALA A 5 22.09 -23.77 5.54
C ALA A 5 21.94 -22.89 4.28
N GLU A 6 22.89 -22.92 3.35
CA GLU A 6 22.79 -22.19 2.08
C GLU A 6 21.85 -22.89 1.09
N ALA A 7 21.71 -24.21 1.18
CA ALA A 7 20.73 -24.97 0.41
C ALA A 7 19.28 -24.69 0.88
N ARG A 8 19.06 -24.56 2.20
CA ARG A 8 17.77 -24.15 2.79
C ARG A 8 17.37 -22.72 2.47
N ALA A 9 18.34 -21.81 2.29
CA ALA A 9 18.04 -20.45 1.83
C ALA A 9 17.60 -20.40 0.34
N ARG A 10 17.92 -21.42 -0.47
CA ARG A 10 17.56 -21.50 -1.90
C ARG A 10 16.28 -22.28 -2.17
N ALA A 11 15.96 -23.28 -1.35
CA ALA A 11 14.69 -23.98 -1.40
C ALA A 11 13.76 -23.31 -0.40
N GLY A 12 12.74 -22.57 -0.87
CA GLY A 12 11.79 -21.83 -0.03
C GLY A 12 11.16 -22.67 1.07
N GLU A 13 11.89 -22.84 2.17
CA GLU A 13 11.43 -23.40 3.42
C GLU A 13 10.53 -22.31 4.00
N PHE A 14 9.25 -22.38 3.66
CA PHE A 14 8.21 -21.66 4.37
C PHE A 14 8.25 -22.21 5.81
N THR A 15 9.05 -21.57 6.66
CA THR A 15 8.91 -21.74 8.10
C THR A 15 7.46 -21.45 8.41
N ASP A 16 6.78 -22.38 9.07
CA ASP A 16 5.37 -22.35 9.43
C ASP A 16 5.10 -21.32 10.53
N THR A 17 5.65 -20.12 10.37
CA THR A 17 5.46 -18.98 11.23
C THR A 17 4.02 -18.51 11.00
N PRO A 18 3.19 -18.47 12.05
CA PRO A 18 1.83 -18.00 11.90
C PRO A 18 1.85 -16.55 11.41
N ALA A 19 1.08 -16.28 10.36
CA ALA A 19 0.90 -14.92 9.87
C ALA A 19 0.18 -14.09 10.95
N LEU A 20 0.63 -12.87 11.15
CA LEU A 20 0.11 -11.94 12.15
C LEU A 20 -0.72 -10.85 11.48
N LEU A 21 -1.72 -10.35 12.18
CA LEU A 21 -2.37 -9.09 11.80
C LEU A 21 -1.47 -7.93 12.26
N GLY A 22 -1.17 -7.02 11.33
CA GLY A 22 -0.46 -5.78 11.65
C GLY A 22 -1.41 -4.67 12.11
N ALA A 23 -0.86 -3.48 12.33
CA ALA A 23 -1.62 -2.30 12.73
C ALA A 23 -2.63 -1.90 11.64
N ALA A 24 -3.84 -1.54 12.06
CA ALA A 24 -4.87 -1.06 11.15
C ALA A 24 -4.50 0.32 10.60
N LEU A 25 -4.59 0.48 9.28
CA LEU A 25 -4.41 1.74 8.57
C LEU A 25 -5.77 2.26 8.13
N GLN A 26 -6.03 3.54 8.34
CA GLN A 26 -7.30 4.15 7.94
C GLN A 26 -7.36 4.30 6.42
N ILE A 27 -8.43 3.78 5.81
CA ILE A 27 -8.77 4.02 4.40
C ILE A 27 -9.62 5.28 4.34
N ARG A 28 -9.31 6.18 3.40
CA ARG A 28 -10.11 7.37 3.09
C ARG A 28 -10.75 7.23 1.71
N ASP A 29 -11.94 7.79 1.53
CA ASP A 29 -12.56 7.91 0.21
C ASP A 29 -11.94 9.04 -0.62
N ALA A 30 -12.50 9.28 -1.81
CA ALA A 30 -12.04 10.31 -2.74
C ALA A 30 -12.14 11.74 -2.18
N SER A 31 -13.01 11.97 -1.19
CA SER A 31 -13.16 13.25 -0.49
C SER A 31 -12.24 13.38 0.73
N GLY A 32 -11.45 12.35 1.03
CA GLY A 32 -10.58 12.31 2.21
C GLY A 32 -11.30 11.88 3.50
N VAL A 33 -12.58 11.50 3.42
CA VAL A 33 -13.37 11.08 4.58
C VAL A 33 -13.01 9.63 4.95
N PRO A 34 -12.84 9.29 6.24
CA PRO A 34 -12.64 7.90 6.67
C PRO A 34 -13.74 6.97 6.15
N SER A 35 -13.33 5.93 5.42
CA SER A 35 -14.23 4.99 4.73
C SER A 35 -14.06 3.54 5.20
N GLY A 36 -13.00 3.25 5.94
CA GLY A 36 -12.77 1.93 6.51
C GLY A 36 -11.36 1.75 7.05
N TRP A 37 -10.97 0.50 7.22
CA TRP A 37 -9.66 0.11 7.73
C TRP A 37 -9.05 -0.99 6.87
N PHE A 38 -7.76 -0.84 6.60
CA PHE A 38 -6.91 -1.87 6.03
C PHE A 38 -6.09 -2.50 7.16
N VAL A 39 -6.25 -3.80 7.37
CA VAL A 39 -5.52 -4.56 8.39
C VAL A 39 -4.60 -5.55 7.67
N PRO A 40 -3.29 -5.33 7.64
CA PRO A 40 -2.39 -6.18 6.87
C PRO A 40 -2.20 -7.55 7.53
N VAL A 41 -2.07 -8.58 6.70
CA VAL A 41 -1.66 -9.92 7.12
C VAL A 41 -0.18 -10.08 6.79
N VAL A 42 0.68 -10.09 7.80
CA VAL A 42 2.15 -10.06 7.67
C VAL A 42 2.79 -11.36 8.13
N ASP A 43 3.91 -11.71 7.50
CA ASP A 43 4.77 -12.85 7.85
C ASP A 43 6.23 -12.37 7.75
N GLY A 44 6.83 -12.06 8.90
CA GLY A 44 8.11 -11.36 8.98
C GLY A 44 8.06 -10.03 8.22
N ALA A 45 8.95 -9.84 7.25
CA ALA A 45 9.04 -8.64 6.41
C ALA A 45 8.12 -8.69 5.17
N ARG A 46 7.26 -9.70 5.05
CA ARG A 46 6.35 -9.89 3.91
C ARG A 46 4.91 -9.60 4.29
N ILE A 47 4.13 -9.12 3.32
CA ILE A 47 2.68 -9.00 3.42
C ILE A 47 2.03 -10.02 2.49
N LYS A 48 1.16 -10.87 3.05
CA LYS A 48 0.42 -11.93 2.35
C LYS A 48 -0.93 -11.47 1.82
N GLY A 49 -1.47 -10.41 2.40
CA GLY A 49 -2.79 -9.89 2.07
C GLY A 49 -3.25 -8.89 3.11
N PHE A 50 -4.56 -8.68 3.16
CA PHE A 50 -5.19 -7.81 4.13
C PHE A 50 -6.63 -8.22 4.42
N VAL A 51 -7.10 -7.78 5.57
CA VAL A 51 -8.51 -7.72 5.93
C VAL A 51 -8.96 -6.28 5.81
N GLU A 52 -10.06 -6.05 5.12
CA GLU A 52 -10.70 -4.74 5.04
C GLU A 52 -11.92 -4.71 5.95
N LEU A 53 -12.00 -3.67 6.77
CA LEU A 53 -13.12 -3.41 7.66
C LEU A 53 -13.84 -2.14 7.23
N ARG A 54 -15.15 -2.12 7.47
CA ARG A 54 -15.99 -0.92 7.36
C ARG A 54 -15.70 0.05 8.52
N PRO A 55 -16.22 1.30 8.49
CA PRO A 55 -16.01 2.27 9.57
C PRO A 55 -16.51 1.78 10.94
N ASP A 56 -17.55 0.94 10.95
CA ASP A 56 -18.15 0.29 12.13
C ASP A 56 -17.41 -0.98 12.58
N LEU A 57 -16.20 -1.22 12.02
CA LEU A 57 -15.34 -2.38 12.27
C LEU A 57 -15.92 -3.72 11.81
N GLN A 58 -17.04 -3.72 11.08
CA GLN A 58 -17.55 -4.93 10.45
C GLN A 58 -16.63 -5.37 9.33
N HIS A 59 -16.42 -6.68 9.20
CA HIS A 59 -15.67 -7.26 8.08
C HIS A 59 -16.31 -6.87 6.75
N ARG A 60 -15.52 -6.31 5.84
CA ARG A 60 -15.94 -6.05 4.45
C ARG A 60 -15.46 -7.16 3.54
N ARG A 61 -14.16 -7.46 3.56
CA ARG A 61 -13.54 -8.49 2.72
C ARG A 61 -12.16 -8.89 3.23
N THR A 62 -11.65 -10.01 2.72
CA THR A 62 -10.27 -10.45 2.87
C THR A 62 -9.69 -10.65 1.49
N ALA A 63 -8.49 -10.13 1.22
CA ALA A 63 -7.82 -10.28 -0.06
C ALA A 63 -6.35 -10.68 0.13
N GLY A 64 -5.89 -11.63 -0.69
CA GLY A 64 -4.50 -12.08 -0.71
C GLY A 64 -3.71 -11.42 -1.83
N PHE A 65 -2.43 -11.14 -1.56
CA PHE A 65 -1.46 -10.87 -2.62
C PHE A 65 -1.01 -12.23 -3.15
N GLY A 66 -1.25 -12.51 -4.45
CA GLY A 66 -0.97 -13.83 -5.04
C GLY A 66 0.45 -14.36 -4.76
N THR A 67 1.42 -13.45 -4.65
CA THR A 67 2.75 -13.71 -4.10
C THR A 67 3.01 -12.75 -2.94
N PRO A 68 3.54 -13.22 -1.78
CA PRO A 68 3.88 -12.33 -0.67
C PRO A 68 4.86 -11.23 -1.10
N THR A 69 4.51 -9.97 -0.87
CA THR A 69 5.32 -8.81 -1.28
C THR A 69 6.05 -8.19 -0.09
N CYS A 70 6.94 -7.24 -0.32
CA CYS A 70 7.60 -6.51 0.77
C CYS A 70 6.55 -5.73 1.58
N ALA A 71 6.48 -5.97 2.89
CA ALA A 71 5.51 -5.30 3.75
C ALA A 71 5.71 -3.78 3.77
N ALA A 72 6.96 -3.31 3.82
CA ALA A 72 7.27 -1.88 3.81
C ALA A 72 6.73 -1.16 2.56
N ALA A 73 6.64 -1.84 1.41
CA ALA A 73 6.08 -1.26 0.19
C ALA A 73 4.57 -0.95 0.30
N TRP A 74 3.88 -1.52 1.30
CA TRP A 74 2.47 -1.28 1.57
C TRP A 74 2.21 -0.54 2.89
N LEU A 75 3.13 -0.64 3.85
CA LEU A 75 2.89 -0.22 5.24
C LEU A 75 3.73 0.98 5.69
N ASP A 76 4.78 1.32 4.95
CA ASP A 76 5.70 2.40 5.30
C ASP A 76 5.43 3.63 4.42
N PRO A 77 4.89 4.73 4.98
CA PRO A 77 4.62 5.96 4.25
C PRO A 77 5.85 6.56 3.57
N ASP A 78 7.05 6.42 4.15
CA ASP A 78 8.28 6.98 3.59
C ASP A 78 8.69 6.20 2.33
N VAL A 79 8.55 4.87 2.34
CA VAL A 79 8.75 4.03 1.16
C VAL A 79 7.75 4.37 0.06
N VAL A 80 6.50 4.64 0.42
CA VAL A 80 5.44 5.07 -0.50
C VAL A 80 5.78 6.41 -1.15
N VAL A 81 6.16 7.42 -0.36
CA VAL A 81 6.56 8.74 -0.86
C VAL A 81 7.79 8.64 -1.75
N HIS A 82 8.79 7.84 -1.35
CA HIS A 82 9.98 7.61 -2.16
C HIS A 82 9.64 7.03 -3.54
N ARG A 83 8.69 6.09 -3.60
CA ARG A 83 8.20 5.53 -4.88
C ARG A 83 7.44 6.56 -5.69
N ALA A 84 6.54 7.29 -5.06
CA ALA A 84 5.77 8.34 -5.72
C ALA A 84 6.68 9.42 -6.34
N ARG A 85 7.83 9.70 -5.71
CA ARG A 85 8.83 10.64 -6.23
C ARG A 85 9.37 10.25 -7.61
N ARG A 86 9.40 8.96 -7.96
CA ARG A 86 9.85 8.50 -9.28
C ARG A 86 8.89 8.89 -10.41
N GLU A 87 7.62 9.10 -10.07
CA GLU A 87 6.57 9.57 -10.99
C GLU A 87 6.44 11.11 -10.99
N ALA A 88 7.11 11.79 -10.06
CA ALA A 88 7.10 13.24 -9.95
C ALA A 88 8.19 13.88 -10.81
N SER A 89 7.86 14.98 -11.48
CA SER A 89 8.81 15.80 -12.23
C SER A 89 9.57 16.76 -11.32
N ALA A 90 10.71 17.25 -11.81
CA ALA A 90 11.46 18.30 -11.13
C ALA A 90 10.56 19.53 -10.88
N GLY A 91 10.57 20.04 -9.66
CA GLY A 91 9.74 21.18 -9.23
C GLY A 91 8.34 20.80 -8.71
N GLU A 92 7.94 19.53 -8.79
CA GLU A 92 6.72 19.06 -8.13
C GLU A 92 6.97 18.74 -6.64
N VAL A 93 5.97 19.05 -5.81
CA VAL A 93 5.99 18.84 -4.36
C VAL A 93 5.02 17.71 -4.03
N LEU A 94 5.51 16.70 -3.31
CA LEU A 94 4.69 15.61 -2.80
C LEU A 94 4.07 16.03 -1.46
N GLY A 95 2.78 15.77 -1.30
CA GLY A 95 2.06 15.93 -0.04
C GLY A 95 2.09 14.65 0.81
N GLU A 96 1.36 14.71 1.92
CA GLU A 96 1.21 13.59 2.85
C GLU A 96 0.47 12.41 2.18
N PRO A 97 1.03 11.20 2.19
CA PRO A 97 0.37 10.03 1.61
C PRO A 97 -0.79 9.55 2.49
N TYR A 98 -1.86 9.06 1.86
CA TYR A 98 -2.98 8.41 2.57
C TYR A 98 -3.51 7.21 1.79
N LEU A 99 -4.01 6.18 2.48
CA LEU A 99 -4.55 4.99 1.82
C LEU A 99 -5.97 5.25 1.31
N SER A 100 -6.25 4.93 0.05
CA SER A 100 -7.54 5.19 -0.61
C SER A 100 -7.79 4.21 -1.77
N PHE A 101 -8.85 4.48 -2.55
CA PHE A 101 -9.19 3.77 -3.77
C PHE A 101 -8.83 4.62 -4.98
N ASP A 102 -8.18 4.02 -5.98
CA ASP A 102 -7.69 4.74 -7.17
C ASP A 102 -8.76 5.01 -8.26
N GLY A 103 -10.03 5.11 -7.83
CA GLY A 103 -11.20 5.19 -8.71
C GLY A 103 -11.87 3.85 -8.98
N THR A 104 -11.21 2.73 -8.69
CA THR A 104 -11.86 1.41 -8.65
C THR A 104 -12.22 1.05 -7.20
N PRO A 105 -13.50 0.84 -6.84
CA PRO A 105 -13.97 0.67 -5.44
C PRO A 105 -13.33 -0.48 -4.65
N ASP A 106 -12.65 -1.39 -5.36
CA ASP A 106 -12.02 -2.57 -4.80
C ASP A 106 -10.48 -2.55 -4.92
N ARG A 107 -9.89 -1.51 -5.52
CA ARG A 107 -8.44 -1.41 -5.72
C ARG A 107 -7.86 -0.37 -4.78
N LEU A 108 -7.25 -0.86 -3.70
CA LEU A 108 -6.58 -0.03 -2.72
C LEU A 108 -5.19 0.38 -3.21
N ALA A 109 -4.87 1.65 -3.01
CA ALA A 109 -3.56 2.23 -3.28
C ALA A 109 -3.34 3.42 -2.33
N TRP A 110 -2.08 3.70 -2.04
CA TRP A 110 -1.73 4.96 -1.43
C TRP A 110 -1.90 6.09 -2.44
N ALA A 111 -2.65 7.11 -2.07
CA ALA A 111 -2.71 8.39 -2.77
C ALA A 111 -1.62 9.30 -2.22
N VAL A 112 -0.75 9.79 -3.11
CA VAL A 112 0.24 10.83 -2.79
C VAL A 112 -0.13 12.08 -3.58
N PRO A 113 -0.68 13.13 -2.92
CA PRO A 113 -0.98 14.39 -3.58
C PRO A 113 0.29 15.01 -4.17
N VAL A 114 0.16 15.59 -5.35
CA VAL A 114 1.26 16.29 -6.02
C VAL A 114 0.80 17.69 -6.40
N GLY A 115 1.53 18.69 -5.90
CA GLY A 115 1.37 20.10 -6.27
C GLY A 115 2.50 20.55 -7.20
N GLY A 116 2.22 21.53 -8.06
CA GLY A 116 3.24 22.10 -8.94
C GLY A 116 2.68 22.83 -10.17
N PRO A 117 3.55 23.17 -11.14
CA PRO A 117 3.20 23.97 -12.32
C PRO A 117 2.17 23.32 -13.25
N ARG A 118 2.02 22.00 -13.17
CA ARG A 118 1.08 21.21 -13.99
C ARG A 118 -0.32 21.12 -13.39
N GLY A 119 -0.55 21.78 -12.26
CA GLY A 119 -1.79 21.70 -11.50
C GLY A 119 -1.81 20.49 -10.54
N PRO A 120 -2.87 20.39 -9.72
CA PRO A 120 -3.02 19.32 -8.73
C PRO A 120 -3.25 17.98 -9.40
N ARG A 121 -2.54 16.95 -8.94
CA ARG A 121 -2.71 15.54 -9.36
C ARG A 121 -2.39 14.61 -8.21
N VAL A 122 -2.61 13.31 -8.41
CA VAL A 122 -2.23 12.26 -7.45
C VAL A 122 -1.32 11.25 -8.13
N VAL A 123 -0.30 10.81 -7.39
CA VAL A 123 0.44 9.59 -7.71
C VAL A 123 -0.11 8.47 -6.82
N TRP A 124 -0.55 7.39 -7.46
CA TRP A 124 -1.05 6.20 -6.78
C TRP A 124 0.09 5.21 -6.61
N VAL A 125 0.21 4.60 -5.43
CA VAL A 125 1.24 3.60 -5.12
C VAL A 125 0.60 2.35 -4.51
N ALA A 126 0.81 1.19 -5.13
CA ALA A 126 0.34 -0.10 -4.65
C ALA A 126 1.51 -1.09 -4.63
N GLY A 127 2.14 -1.23 -3.47
CA GLY A 127 3.35 -2.05 -3.31
C GLY A 127 4.50 -1.51 -4.17
N GLU A 128 4.88 -2.28 -5.18
CA GLU A 128 5.98 -1.92 -6.07
C GLU A 128 5.56 -1.02 -7.25
N ALA A 129 4.26 -0.95 -7.55
CA ALA A 129 3.74 -0.18 -8.67
C ALA A 129 3.43 1.26 -8.24
N ALA A 130 3.79 2.21 -9.11
CA ALA A 130 3.39 3.61 -9.00
C ALA A 130 2.88 4.10 -10.36
N TRP A 131 1.84 4.93 -10.37
CA TRP A 131 1.32 5.55 -11.58
C TRP A 131 0.64 6.88 -11.29
N SER A 132 0.60 7.75 -12.29
CA SER A 132 -0.10 9.04 -12.20
C SER A 132 -1.57 8.89 -12.56
N GLY A 133 -2.44 9.59 -11.83
CA GLY A 133 -3.88 9.64 -12.13
C GLY A 133 -4.47 11.02 -11.87
N PRO A 134 -5.73 11.25 -12.29
CA PRO A 134 -6.46 12.45 -11.88
C PRO A 134 -6.54 12.49 -10.34
N ALA A 135 -6.57 13.70 -9.78
CA ALA A 135 -6.87 13.86 -8.37
C ALA A 135 -8.24 13.21 -8.10
N ALA A 136 -8.33 12.48 -6.98
CA ALA A 136 -9.63 11.99 -6.53
C ALA A 136 -10.54 13.21 -6.34
N THR A 137 -11.67 13.23 -7.05
CA THR A 137 -12.58 14.38 -7.08
C THR A 137 -13.08 14.64 -5.64
N GLY A 138 -12.54 15.66 -4.98
CA GLY A 138 -12.81 15.92 -3.56
C GLY A 138 -11.78 16.77 -2.81
N LEU A 139 -10.59 17.01 -3.36
CA LEU A 139 -9.58 17.92 -2.78
C LEU A 139 -9.73 19.37 -3.29
N GLY A 140 -10.94 19.92 -3.18
CA GLY A 140 -11.27 21.32 -3.50
C GLY A 140 -11.60 22.12 -2.26
#